data_AF-A0A161XSW5-F1
#
_entry.id   AF-A0A161XSW5-F1
#
_cell.length_a   1.000
_cell.length_b   1.000
_cell.length_c   1.000
_cell.angle_alpha   90.00
_cell.angle_beta   90.00
_cell.angle_gamma   90.00
#
_symmetry.space_group_name_H-M   'P 1'
#
loop_
_entity.id
_entity.type
_entity.pdbx_description
1 polymer ?
#
loop_
_entity_poly.entity_id
_entity_poly.type
_entity_poly.pdbx_seq_one_letter_code
_entity_poly.pdbx_strand_id
1 'polypeptide(L)'
;MEDMKYREQLANIARDYYLSKLTISQISKKYDLSRYLITKSLDDAIASGLVKININAPIDRNLEMEAQFKKLFDVQNAYILKDADTSNEDYENIVEFAAEELQSMVHRSNVIGISWGGTVANVINHFQAEVYDDVTFTQFMGDNLKYNSALGSTPLVQKAATKFGARYLTVPGPLYILNDDTRKAFEKEPALIPAFSTMSKMDMLFAGVGTIASIDSIPLWRNHKPEILGNVDSNDVAGMLYGRPYDVNGNILNQGNDKLFGASMDVILSVPHRMGIVKSKFKGRALLGALRGGLLTDFVTNESVANRVLLEQNND
;
A
#
# COMPACT_ATOMS: atom_id res chain seq x y z
N MET A 1 -30.90 -18.16 15.84
CA MET A 1 -31.65 -17.14 16.61
C MET A 1 -31.04 -16.96 18.00
N GLU A 2 -30.72 -18.04 18.72
CA GLU A 2 -29.95 -17.99 19.99
C GLU A 2 -28.55 -17.38 19.83
N ASP A 3 -27.82 -17.75 18.77
CA ASP A 3 -26.47 -17.24 18.51
C ASP A 3 -26.44 -15.71 18.29
N MET A 4 -27.51 -15.16 17.72
CA MET A 4 -27.65 -13.71 17.50
C MET A 4 -27.90 -12.96 18.81
N LYS A 5 -28.74 -13.52 19.70
CA LYS A 5 -28.99 -12.97 21.04
C LYS A 5 -27.75 -13.05 21.93
N TYR A 6 -26.99 -14.14 21.84
CA TYR A 6 -25.73 -14.29 22.59
C TYR A 6 -24.72 -13.22 22.15
N ARG A 7 -24.52 -13.05 20.83
CA ARG A 7 -23.63 -12.03 20.28
C ARG A 7 -24.04 -10.61 20.65
N GLU A 8 -25.34 -10.31 20.67
CA GLU A 8 -25.86 -9.02 21.10
C GLU A 8 -25.63 -8.76 22.60
N GLN A 9 -25.78 -9.78 23.45
CA GLN A 9 -25.48 -9.68 24.87
C GLN A 9 -23.98 -9.43 25.12
N LEU A 10 -23.09 -10.15 24.42
CA LEU A 10 -21.64 -9.91 24.46
C LEU A 10 -21.30 -8.47 24.06
N ALA A 11 -21.92 -7.95 23.01
CA ALA A 11 -21.67 -6.58 22.52
C ALA A 11 -22.08 -5.53 23.56
N ASN A 12 -23.23 -5.73 24.21
CA ASN A 12 -23.73 -4.82 25.23
C ASN A 12 -22.86 -4.85 26.50
N ILE A 13 -22.44 -6.03 26.97
CA ILE A 13 -21.51 -6.19 28.10
C ILE A 13 -20.18 -5.50 27.79
N ALA A 14 -19.63 -5.73 26.59
CA ALA A 14 -18.41 -5.07 26.14
C ALA A 14 -18.53 -3.55 26.08
N ARG A 15 -19.66 -3.02 25.55
CA ARG A 15 -19.91 -1.57 25.47
C ARG A 15 -19.93 -0.94 26.85
N ASP A 16 -20.62 -1.57 27.80
CA ASP A 16 -20.70 -1.11 29.18
C ASP A 16 -19.33 -1.07 29.87
N TYR A 17 -18.48 -2.07 29.63
CA TYR A 17 -17.15 -2.13 30.22
C TYR A 17 -16.17 -1.17 29.56
N TYR A 18 -15.99 -1.28 28.24
CA TYR A 18 -14.94 -0.55 27.52
C TYR A 18 -15.29 0.92 27.25
N LEU A 19 -16.56 1.23 26.92
CA LEU A 19 -16.99 2.59 26.60
C LEU A 19 -17.60 3.30 27.80
N SER A 20 -18.56 2.67 28.48
CA SER A 20 -19.26 3.28 29.63
C SER A 20 -18.48 3.19 30.94
N LYS A 21 -17.32 2.52 30.95
CA LYS A 21 -16.42 2.35 32.10
C LYS A 21 -17.11 1.80 33.36
N LEU A 22 -18.16 0.99 33.20
CA LEU A 22 -18.79 0.31 34.33
C LEU A 22 -17.85 -0.76 34.90
N THR A 23 -17.81 -0.85 36.23
CA THR A 23 -17.07 -1.93 36.90
C THR A 23 -17.76 -3.28 36.66
N ILE A 24 -16.99 -4.38 36.69
CA ILE A 24 -17.53 -5.75 36.58
C ILE A 24 -18.67 -5.99 37.59
N SER A 25 -18.62 -5.37 38.77
CA SER A 25 -19.68 -5.47 39.77
C SER A 25 -20.98 -4.79 39.36
N GLN A 26 -20.91 -3.63 38.71
CA GLN A 26 -22.08 -2.91 38.21
C GLN A 26 -22.71 -3.67 37.04
N ILE A 27 -21.88 -4.21 36.14
CA ILE A 27 -22.33 -5.01 35.00
C ILE A 27 -22.97 -6.32 35.49
N SER A 28 -22.34 -7.00 36.44
CA SER A 28 -22.87 -8.23 37.07
C SER A 28 -24.29 -8.02 37.63
N LYS A 29 -24.54 -6.90 38.33
CA LYS A 29 -25.89 -6.53 38.81
C LYS A 29 -26.85 -6.20 37.67
N LYS A 30 -26.39 -5.50 36.63
CA LYS A 30 -27.22 -5.07 35.50
C LYS A 30 -27.76 -6.25 34.68
N TYR A 31 -26.93 -7.27 34.47
CA TYR A 31 -27.27 -8.42 33.64
C TYR A 31 -27.70 -9.66 34.44
N ASP A 32 -27.71 -9.58 35.77
CA ASP A 32 -27.95 -10.71 36.69
C ASP A 32 -27.03 -11.91 36.39
N LEU A 33 -25.74 -11.61 36.17
CA LEU A 33 -24.71 -12.60 35.86
C LEU A 33 -23.61 -12.58 36.91
N SER A 34 -22.98 -13.73 37.17
CA SER A 34 -21.82 -13.78 38.04
C SER A 34 -20.65 -12.99 37.45
N ARG A 35 -19.74 -12.50 38.31
CA ARG A 35 -18.52 -11.82 37.86
C ARG A 35 -17.71 -12.68 36.87
N TYR A 36 -17.65 -14.00 37.12
CA TYR A 36 -17.00 -14.95 36.21
C TYR A 36 -17.61 -14.94 34.81
N LEU A 37 -18.94 -14.95 34.70
CA LEU A 37 -19.62 -14.89 33.41
C LEU A 37 -19.39 -13.56 32.70
N ILE A 38 -19.36 -12.44 33.43
CA ILE A 38 -19.02 -11.13 32.83
C ILE A 38 -17.61 -11.11 32.26
N THR A 39 -16.60 -11.56 33.03
CA THR A 39 -15.21 -11.62 32.54
C THR A 39 -15.11 -12.54 31.33
N LYS A 40 -15.71 -13.74 31.40
CA LYS A 40 -15.75 -14.67 30.28
C LYS A 40 -16.43 -14.04 29.05
N SER A 41 -17.53 -13.30 29.22
CA SER A 41 -18.17 -12.59 28.12
C SER A 41 -17.26 -11.52 27.49
N LEU A 42 -16.45 -10.82 28.28
CA LEU A 42 -15.47 -9.86 27.75
C LEU A 42 -14.36 -10.57 26.97
N ASP A 43 -13.86 -11.70 27.48
CA ASP A 43 -12.86 -12.53 26.80
C ASP A 43 -13.41 -13.13 25.50
N ASP A 44 -14.62 -13.68 25.53
CA ASP A 44 -15.33 -14.21 24.36
C ASP A 44 -15.59 -13.11 23.32
N ALA A 45 -15.91 -11.89 23.77
CA ALA A 45 -16.09 -10.74 22.87
C ALA A 45 -14.77 -10.36 22.18
N ILE A 46 -13.62 -10.43 22.86
CA ILE A 46 -12.31 -10.21 22.22
C ILE A 46 -11.98 -11.38 21.28
N ALA A 47 -12.09 -12.62 21.77
CA ALA A 47 -11.71 -13.82 21.03
C ALA A 47 -12.54 -14.01 19.74
N SER A 48 -13.82 -13.62 19.77
CA SER A 48 -14.70 -13.63 18.58
C SER A 48 -14.47 -12.45 17.64
N GLY A 49 -13.62 -11.49 17.99
CA GLY A 49 -13.37 -10.26 17.24
C GLY A 49 -14.51 -9.23 17.30
N LEU A 50 -15.49 -9.43 18.20
CA LEU A 50 -16.56 -8.47 18.47
C LEU A 50 -16.01 -7.19 19.11
N VAL A 51 -14.99 -7.34 19.95
CA VAL A 51 -14.17 -6.26 20.49
C VAL A 51 -12.78 -6.36 19.89
N LYS A 52 -12.28 -5.24 19.39
CA LYS A 52 -10.88 -5.07 19.03
C LYS A 52 -10.32 -3.93 19.87
N ILE A 53 -9.28 -4.21 20.63
CA ILE A 53 -8.57 -3.21 21.41
C ILE A 53 -7.36 -2.80 20.57
N ASN A 54 -7.25 -1.52 20.27
CA ASN A 54 -6.06 -0.94 19.65
C ASN A 54 -5.37 -0.05 20.69
N ILE A 55 -4.04 -0.16 20.81
CA ILE A 55 -3.23 0.68 21.69
C ILE A 55 -2.23 1.39 20.78
N ASN A 56 -2.42 2.70 20.58
CA ASN A 56 -1.49 3.51 19.80
C ASN A 56 -0.31 3.90 20.69
N ALA A 57 0.75 3.09 20.66
CA ALA A 57 2.05 3.42 21.23
C ALA A 57 2.90 4.22 20.23
N PRO A 58 3.87 5.04 20.68
CA PRO A 58 4.81 5.68 19.76
C PRO A 58 5.50 4.62 18.88
N ILE A 59 5.45 4.82 17.57
CA ILE A 59 6.11 3.94 16.61
C ILE A 59 7.61 4.28 16.62
N ASP A 60 8.39 3.39 17.21
CA ASP A 60 9.84 3.53 17.32
C ASP A 60 10.52 3.31 15.96
N ARG A 61 11.49 4.16 15.63
CA ARG A 61 12.34 4.04 14.45
C ARG A 61 13.75 3.57 14.78
N ASN A 62 14.37 2.83 13.88
CA ASN A 62 15.78 2.46 13.92
C ASN A 62 16.61 3.44 13.08
N LEU A 63 16.96 4.58 13.68
CA LEU A 63 17.69 5.67 13.02
C LEU A 63 19.10 5.27 12.54
N GLU A 64 19.74 4.30 13.20
CA GLU A 64 21.05 3.79 12.77
C GLU A 64 20.94 3.05 11.45
N MET A 65 19.95 2.17 11.32
CA MET A 65 19.69 1.43 10.09
C MET A 65 19.20 2.36 8.97
N GLU A 66 18.40 3.38 9.29
CA GLU A 66 18.02 4.42 8.32
C GLU A 66 19.27 5.12 7.74
N ALA A 67 20.20 5.54 8.60
CA ALA A 67 21.44 6.17 8.17
C ALA A 67 22.33 5.22 7.35
N GLN A 68 22.36 3.94 7.70
CA GLN A 68 23.06 2.90 6.93
C GLN A 68 22.47 2.76 5.53
N PHE A 69 21.14 2.68 5.41
CA PHE A 69 20.46 2.56 4.11
C PHE A 69 20.65 3.79 3.24
N LYS A 70 20.57 5.01 3.80
CA LYS A 70 20.87 6.26 3.09
C LYS A 70 22.32 6.34 2.60
N LYS A 71 23.26 5.66 3.26
CA LYS A 71 24.66 5.60 2.83
C LYS A 71 24.90 4.55 1.75
N LEU A 72 24.21 3.41 1.83
CA LEU A 72 24.34 2.30 0.88
C LEU A 72 23.58 2.56 -0.42
N PHE A 73 22.45 3.25 -0.34
CA PHE A 73 21.54 3.51 -1.43
C PHE A 73 21.29 5.02 -1.51
N ASP A 74 21.21 5.58 -2.72
CA ASP A 74 20.95 7.00 -2.96
C ASP A 74 19.46 7.34 -2.76
N VAL A 75 18.94 7.05 -1.57
CA VAL A 75 17.56 7.27 -1.15
C VAL A 75 17.47 8.54 -0.31
N GLN A 76 16.46 9.38 -0.56
CA GLN A 76 16.25 10.62 0.18
C GLN A 76 15.83 10.31 1.62
N ASN A 77 14.80 9.46 1.78
CA ASN A 77 14.32 9.03 3.09
C ASN A 77 14.16 7.51 3.19
N ALA A 78 14.87 6.93 4.15
CA ALA A 78 14.64 5.58 4.62
C ALA A 78 13.91 5.70 5.95
N TYR A 79 12.73 5.11 6.06
CA TYR A 79 11.98 5.01 7.30
C TYR A 79 11.93 3.54 7.71
N ILE A 80 12.68 3.19 8.75
CA ILE A 80 12.84 1.80 9.20
C ILE A 80 12.31 1.73 10.62
N LEU A 81 11.13 1.15 10.77
CA LEU A 81 10.48 0.96 12.05
C LEU A 81 11.12 -0.21 12.79
N LYS A 82 11.19 -0.13 14.13
CA LYS A 82 11.55 -1.29 14.94
C LYS A 82 10.48 -2.37 14.79
N ASP A 83 10.90 -3.63 14.82
CA ASP A 83 9.95 -4.73 14.81
C ASP A 83 9.09 -4.70 16.09
N ALA A 84 7.79 -4.90 15.94
CA ALA A 84 6.84 -5.04 17.04
C ALA A 84 6.82 -6.47 17.60
N ASP A 85 6.07 -6.69 18.68
CA ASP A 85 5.94 -8.02 19.30
C ASP A 85 5.24 -9.03 18.39
N THR A 86 4.39 -8.54 17.46
CA THR A 86 3.64 -9.39 16.54
C THR A 86 3.68 -8.88 15.09
N SER A 87 3.57 -9.80 14.14
CA SER A 87 3.57 -9.47 12.71
C SER A 87 2.34 -8.67 12.25
N ASN A 88 1.22 -8.75 12.96
CA ASN A 88 0.06 -7.91 12.68
C ASN A 88 0.31 -6.47 13.14
N GLU A 89 0.95 -6.29 14.29
CA GLU A 89 1.30 -4.97 14.81
C GLU A 89 2.39 -4.32 13.95
N ASP A 90 3.41 -5.06 13.51
CA ASP A 90 4.37 -4.60 12.48
C ASP A 90 3.66 -4.01 11.26
N TYR A 91 2.64 -4.74 10.80
CA TYR A 91 1.92 -4.37 9.61
C TYR A 91 1.11 -3.08 9.79
N GLU A 92 0.39 -2.96 10.90
CA GLU A 92 -0.38 -1.75 11.20
C GLU A 92 0.56 -0.56 11.43
N ASN A 93 1.67 -0.74 12.17
CA ASN A 93 2.67 0.31 12.41
C ASN A 93 3.25 0.86 11.09
N ILE A 94 3.62 -0.02 10.14
CA ILE A 94 4.11 0.42 8.82
C ILE A 94 3.05 1.22 8.08
N VAL A 95 1.78 0.82 8.14
CA VAL A 95 0.69 1.51 7.43
C VAL A 95 0.35 2.84 8.08
N GLU A 96 0.23 2.89 9.40
CA GLU A 96 -0.03 4.10 10.19
C GLU A 96 1.07 5.13 9.95
N PHE A 97 2.32 4.74 10.15
CA PHE A 97 3.48 5.61 9.92
C PHE A 97 3.54 6.10 8.47
N ALA A 98 3.37 5.20 7.49
CA ALA A 98 3.37 5.61 6.08
C ALA A 98 2.23 6.58 5.76
N ALA A 99 1.04 6.40 6.35
CA ALA A 99 -0.07 7.30 6.13
C ALA A 99 0.19 8.69 6.70
N GLU A 100 0.80 8.80 7.89
CA GLU A 100 1.18 10.07 8.49
C GLU A 100 2.23 10.82 7.65
N GLU A 101 3.30 10.14 7.24
CA GLU A 101 4.35 10.74 6.41
C GLU A 101 3.82 11.16 5.04
N LEU A 102 3.02 10.30 4.39
CA LEU A 102 2.42 10.63 3.10
C LEU A 102 1.42 11.78 3.22
N GLN A 103 0.63 11.86 4.29
CA GLN A 103 -0.29 12.97 4.51
C GLN A 103 0.45 14.30 4.68
N SER A 104 1.59 14.31 5.39
CA SER A 104 2.47 15.48 5.48
C SER A 104 3.06 15.88 4.12
N MET A 105 3.45 14.90 3.30
CA MET A 105 3.94 15.15 1.93
C MET A 105 2.84 15.66 0.99
N VAL A 106 1.59 15.25 1.18
CA VAL A 106 0.43 15.73 0.40
C VAL A 106 0.31 17.26 0.49
N HIS A 107 0.51 17.85 1.69
CA HIS A 107 0.45 19.31 1.89
C HIS A 107 1.54 20.10 1.15
N ARG A 108 2.55 19.42 0.59
CA ARG A 108 3.67 20.02 -0.12
C ARG A 108 3.71 19.62 -1.60
N SER A 109 2.67 18.92 -2.06
CA SER A 109 2.58 18.34 -3.40
C SER A 109 1.37 18.91 -4.12
N ASN A 110 1.47 19.05 -5.45
CA ASN A 110 0.41 19.58 -6.29
C ASN A 110 -0.28 18.44 -7.06
N VAL A 111 0.47 17.43 -7.50
CA VAL A 111 -0.05 16.33 -8.32
C VAL A 111 0.49 15.00 -7.81
N ILE A 112 -0.42 14.20 -7.24
CA ILE A 112 -0.06 12.96 -6.55
C ILE A 112 -0.52 11.75 -7.34
N GLY A 113 0.44 10.95 -7.80
CA GLY A 113 0.23 9.67 -8.47
C GLY A 113 -0.16 8.57 -7.49
N ILE A 114 -1.33 7.97 -7.72
CA ILE A 114 -1.79 6.83 -6.92
C ILE A 114 -1.65 5.54 -7.74
N SER A 115 -0.93 4.57 -7.17
CA SER A 115 -0.83 3.23 -7.74
C SER A 115 -2.03 2.37 -7.32
N TRP A 116 -1.84 1.09 -7.01
CA TRP A 116 -2.94 0.19 -6.67
C TRP A 116 -2.54 -0.89 -5.66
N GLY A 117 -3.53 -1.68 -5.24
CA GLY A 117 -3.33 -2.85 -4.38
C GLY A 117 -3.55 -2.58 -2.89
N GLY A 118 -3.46 -3.65 -2.11
CA GLY A 118 -3.84 -3.63 -0.70
C GLY A 118 -3.03 -2.67 0.17
N THR A 119 -1.71 -2.57 -0.04
CA THR A 119 -0.87 -1.65 0.75
C THR A 119 -1.30 -0.19 0.56
N VAL A 120 -1.49 0.23 -0.69
CA VAL A 120 -1.95 1.57 -1.06
C VAL A 120 -3.33 1.86 -0.49
N ALA A 121 -4.25 0.89 -0.60
CA ALA A 121 -5.59 1.01 -0.05
C ALA A 121 -5.60 1.19 1.47
N ASN A 122 -4.72 0.47 2.18
CA ASN A 122 -4.64 0.53 3.63
C ASN A 122 -4.02 1.84 4.11
N VAL A 123 -3.02 2.37 3.42
CA VAL A 123 -2.52 3.74 3.65
C VAL A 123 -3.64 4.76 3.46
N ILE A 124 -4.36 4.71 2.33
CA ILE A 124 -5.47 5.66 2.05
C ILE A 124 -6.59 5.56 3.10
N ASN A 125 -6.83 4.38 3.68
CA ASN A 125 -7.79 4.21 4.77
C ASN A 125 -7.40 4.99 6.03
N HIS A 126 -6.10 5.05 6.32
CA HIS A 126 -5.52 5.68 7.50
C HIS A 126 -5.36 7.20 7.37
N PHE A 127 -5.42 7.75 6.16
CA PHE A 127 -5.47 9.21 5.99
C PHE A 127 -6.62 9.81 6.81
N GLN A 128 -6.31 10.87 7.56
CA GLN A 128 -7.31 11.68 8.22
C GLN A 128 -8.03 12.52 7.18
N ALA A 129 -9.35 12.70 7.36
CA ALA A 129 -10.11 13.53 6.46
C ALA A 129 -9.82 15.01 6.71
N GLU A 130 -9.44 15.73 5.68
CA GLU A 130 -9.21 17.18 5.71
C GLU A 130 -9.58 17.80 4.36
N VAL A 131 -9.62 19.13 4.27
CA VAL A 131 -9.93 19.82 3.01
C VAL A 131 -8.68 20.55 2.55
N TYR A 132 -8.21 20.20 1.35
CA TYR A 132 -7.04 20.77 0.71
C TYR A 132 -7.27 20.80 -0.80
N ASP A 133 -7.85 21.89 -1.30
CA ASP A 133 -8.34 21.97 -2.69
C ASP A 133 -7.23 22.16 -3.74
N ASP A 134 -6.03 22.56 -3.30
CA ASP A 134 -4.88 22.87 -4.16
C ASP A 134 -4.09 21.63 -4.61
N VAL A 135 -4.50 20.43 -4.21
CA VAL A 135 -3.90 19.17 -4.68
C VAL A 135 -4.78 18.44 -5.70
N THR A 136 -4.15 17.71 -6.60
CA THR A 136 -4.81 16.83 -7.56
C THR A 136 -4.29 15.41 -7.44
N PHE A 137 -5.17 14.46 -7.17
CA PHE A 137 -4.84 13.04 -7.21
C PHE A 137 -5.01 12.49 -8.61
N THR A 138 -4.02 11.80 -9.16
CA THR A 138 -4.08 11.27 -10.52
C THR A 138 -3.75 9.79 -10.57
N GLN A 139 -4.52 9.07 -11.38
CA GLN A 139 -4.11 7.78 -11.89
C GLN A 139 -2.98 7.99 -12.90
N PHE A 140 -1.93 7.17 -12.83
CA PHE A 140 -0.80 7.25 -13.77
C PHE A 140 -0.58 5.96 -14.56
N MET A 141 -1.45 4.98 -14.39
CA MET A 141 -1.47 3.75 -15.18
C MET A 141 -2.86 3.13 -15.20
N GLY A 142 -3.16 2.30 -16.19
CA GLY A 142 -4.44 1.62 -16.32
C GLY A 142 -4.81 0.77 -15.11
N ASP A 143 -6.07 0.38 -15.05
CA ASP A 143 -6.63 -0.36 -13.92
C ASP A 143 -6.34 -1.87 -14.03
N ASN A 144 -6.28 -2.56 -12.89
CA ASN A 144 -6.12 -4.00 -12.87
C ASN A 144 -7.38 -4.76 -13.33
N LEU A 145 -8.53 -4.07 -13.40
CA LEU A 145 -9.83 -4.60 -13.83
C LEU A 145 -10.22 -5.90 -13.12
N LYS A 146 -9.79 -6.07 -11.86
CA LYS A 146 -10.21 -7.19 -11.04
C LYS A 146 -11.68 -7.00 -10.64
N TYR A 147 -12.56 -7.86 -11.14
CA TYR A 147 -13.98 -7.83 -10.77
C TYR A 147 -14.17 -7.98 -9.25
N ASN A 148 -15.18 -7.28 -8.71
CA ASN A 148 -15.54 -7.28 -7.28
C ASN A 148 -14.40 -6.89 -6.34
N SER A 149 -13.52 -5.97 -6.78
CA SER A 149 -12.38 -5.48 -6.01
C SER A 149 -12.37 -3.95 -5.94
N ALA A 150 -12.24 -3.40 -4.73
CA ALA A 150 -12.00 -1.97 -4.52
C ALA A 150 -10.50 -1.59 -4.53
N LEU A 151 -9.63 -2.55 -4.87
CA LEU A 151 -8.17 -2.37 -4.87
C LEU A 151 -7.59 -2.01 -6.25
N GLY A 152 -8.45 -1.67 -7.22
CA GLY A 152 -8.06 -1.08 -8.51
C GLY A 152 -7.52 0.34 -8.33
N SER A 153 -6.83 0.88 -9.34
CA SER A 153 -6.26 2.22 -9.24
C SER A 153 -7.34 3.30 -9.23
N THR A 154 -8.37 3.16 -10.08
CA THR A 154 -9.50 4.12 -10.19
C THR A 154 -10.21 4.38 -8.85
N PRO A 155 -10.72 3.35 -8.12
CA PRO A 155 -11.39 3.59 -6.84
C PRO A 155 -10.44 4.14 -5.77
N LEU A 156 -9.14 3.82 -5.83
CA LEU A 156 -8.16 4.32 -4.87
C LEU A 156 -7.82 5.80 -5.08
N VAL A 157 -7.68 6.24 -6.33
CA VAL A 157 -7.51 7.66 -6.67
C VAL A 157 -8.70 8.48 -6.17
N GLN A 158 -9.92 8.03 -6.47
CA GLN A 158 -11.16 8.69 -6.02
C GLN A 158 -11.25 8.75 -4.50
N LYS A 159 -10.89 7.65 -3.83
CA LYS A 159 -10.93 7.57 -2.37
C LYS A 159 -9.89 8.48 -1.71
N ALA A 160 -8.67 8.53 -2.25
CA ALA A 160 -7.64 9.45 -1.78
C ALA A 160 -8.13 10.89 -1.93
N ALA A 161 -8.61 11.28 -3.12
CA ALA A 161 -9.15 12.62 -3.34
C ALA A 161 -10.30 12.98 -2.39
N THR A 162 -11.20 12.04 -2.12
CA THR A 162 -12.30 12.23 -1.17
C THR A 162 -11.82 12.51 0.26
N LYS A 163 -10.71 11.90 0.69
CA LYS A 163 -10.11 12.17 2.02
C LYS A 163 -9.62 13.60 2.17
N PHE A 164 -9.24 14.25 1.07
CA PHE A 164 -8.68 15.60 1.06
C PHE A 164 -9.64 16.67 0.48
N GLY A 165 -10.87 16.31 0.12
CA GLY A 165 -11.76 17.22 -0.62
C GLY A 165 -11.21 17.65 -2.00
N ALA A 166 -10.21 16.92 -2.51
CA ALA A 166 -9.37 17.33 -3.62
C ALA A 166 -9.92 16.91 -4.99
N ARG A 167 -9.34 17.48 -6.04
CA ARG A 167 -9.63 17.08 -7.43
C ARG A 167 -8.97 15.75 -7.76
N TYR A 168 -9.54 15.03 -8.71
CA TYR A 168 -8.90 13.84 -9.27
C TYR A 168 -9.08 13.65 -10.77
N LEU A 169 -8.11 12.97 -11.38
CA LEU A 169 -8.17 12.52 -12.76
C LEU A 169 -7.82 11.03 -12.85
N THR A 170 -8.57 10.30 -13.67
CA THR A 170 -8.42 8.85 -13.85
C THR A 170 -8.08 8.52 -15.30
N VAL A 171 -7.41 7.38 -15.50
CA VAL A 171 -7.03 6.86 -16.81
C VAL A 171 -7.92 5.64 -17.10
N PRO A 172 -9.00 5.78 -17.88
CA PRO A 172 -9.88 4.66 -18.16
C PRO A 172 -9.17 3.67 -19.10
N GLY A 173 -8.98 2.44 -18.66
CA GLY A 173 -8.39 1.37 -19.46
C GLY A 173 -7.75 0.28 -18.62
N PRO A 174 -7.43 -0.89 -19.21
CA PRO A 174 -6.66 -1.93 -18.53
C PRO A 174 -5.21 -1.48 -18.30
N LEU A 175 -4.57 -2.01 -17.26
CA LEU A 175 -3.16 -1.80 -16.97
C LEU A 175 -2.26 -2.24 -18.12
N TYR A 176 -2.61 -3.36 -18.76
CA TYR A 176 -1.86 -3.91 -19.89
C TYR A 176 -2.73 -3.94 -21.14
N ILE A 177 -2.22 -3.34 -22.22
CA ILE A 177 -2.78 -3.46 -23.58
C ILE A 177 -1.72 -4.19 -24.43
N LEU A 178 -1.95 -5.47 -24.70
CA LEU A 178 -0.95 -6.34 -25.35
C LEU A 178 -0.69 -5.97 -26.82
N ASN A 179 -1.73 -5.49 -27.52
CA ASN A 179 -1.60 -4.99 -28.89
C ASN A 179 -1.02 -3.57 -28.87
N ASP A 180 0.19 -3.40 -29.41
CA ASP A 180 0.89 -2.12 -29.36
C ASP A 180 0.22 -1.02 -30.21
N ASP A 181 -0.41 -1.38 -31.33
CA ASP A 181 -1.11 -0.42 -32.17
C ASP A 181 -2.34 0.15 -31.46
N THR A 182 -3.13 -0.72 -30.82
CA THR A 182 -4.25 -0.31 -29.96
C THR A 182 -3.77 0.57 -28.82
N ARG A 183 -2.70 0.18 -28.12
CA ARG A 183 -2.16 0.95 -27.00
C ARG A 183 -1.74 2.35 -27.42
N LYS A 184 -0.94 2.46 -28.48
CA LYS A 184 -0.45 3.74 -29.01
C LYS A 184 -1.56 4.61 -29.61
N ALA A 185 -2.56 4.01 -30.23
CA ALA A 185 -3.72 4.73 -30.75
C ALA A 185 -4.57 5.26 -29.59
N PHE A 186 -4.81 4.43 -28.58
CA PHE A 186 -5.65 4.79 -27.45
C PHE A 186 -5.04 5.93 -26.63
N GLU A 187 -3.72 5.93 -26.40
CA GLU A 187 -3.00 7.04 -25.75
C GLU A 187 -3.22 8.41 -26.42
N LYS A 188 -3.58 8.44 -27.71
CA LYS A 188 -3.79 9.68 -28.49
C LYS A 188 -5.23 10.18 -28.46
N GLU A 189 -6.15 9.44 -27.85
CA GLU A 189 -7.54 9.85 -27.78
C GLU A 189 -7.68 11.20 -27.04
N PRO A 190 -8.35 12.21 -27.63
CA PRO A 190 -8.46 13.54 -27.02
C PRO A 190 -9.04 13.52 -25.60
N ALA A 191 -9.91 12.56 -25.30
CA ALA A 191 -10.51 12.37 -23.98
C ALA A 191 -9.47 12.05 -22.89
N LEU A 192 -8.30 11.52 -23.25
CA LEU A 192 -7.24 11.15 -22.31
C LEU A 192 -6.20 12.26 -22.09
N ILE A 193 -6.16 13.27 -22.97
CA ILE A 193 -5.18 14.37 -22.90
C ILE A 193 -5.13 15.02 -21.50
N PRO A 194 -6.26 15.34 -20.83
CA PRO A 194 -6.21 15.92 -19.49
C PRO A 194 -5.54 15.01 -18.44
N ALA A 195 -5.83 13.71 -18.47
CA ALA A 195 -5.24 12.74 -17.55
C ALA A 195 -3.74 12.55 -17.81
N PHE A 196 -3.32 12.42 -19.07
CA PHE A 196 -1.90 12.32 -19.46
C PHE A 196 -1.11 13.59 -19.17
N SER A 197 -1.70 14.77 -19.42
CA SER A 197 -1.07 16.04 -19.07
C SER A 197 -0.97 16.27 -17.56
N THR A 198 -1.83 15.64 -16.76
CA THR A 198 -1.79 15.75 -15.30
C THR A 198 -0.76 14.77 -14.75
N MET A 199 -0.79 13.49 -15.15
CA MET A 199 0.20 12.51 -14.67
C MET A 199 1.65 12.89 -15.04
N SER A 200 1.88 13.62 -16.15
CA SER A 200 3.22 14.09 -16.50
C SER A 200 3.76 15.19 -15.58
N LYS A 201 2.91 15.78 -14.73
CA LYS A 201 3.26 16.82 -13.75
C LYS A 201 3.31 16.28 -12.32
N MET A 202 3.26 14.96 -12.14
CA MET A 202 3.36 14.36 -10.81
C MET A 202 4.61 14.86 -10.10
N ASP A 203 4.44 15.42 -8.91
CA ASP A 203 5.53 15.77 -8.00
C ASP A 203 5.66 14.76 -6.85
N MET A 204 4.65 13.94 -6.65
CA MET A 204 4.66 12.84 -5.68
C MET A 204 3.95 11.60 -6.22
N LEU A 205 4.39 10.41 -5.82
CA LEU A 205 3.65 9.17 -5.96
C LEU A 205 3.96 8.22 -4.81
N PHE A 206 3.06 7.26 -4.57
CA PHE A 206 3.35 6.17 -3.64
C PHE A 206 2.83 4.81 -4.13
N ALA A 207 3.60 3.77 -3.80
CA ALA A 207 3.32 2.42 -4.25
C ALA A 207 3.79 1.34 -3.28
N GLY A 208 3.14 0.18 -3.35
CA GLY A 208 3.71 -1.04 -2.80
C GLY A 208 4.72 -1.66 -3.76
N VAL A 209 5.74 -2.32 -3.22
CA VAL A 209 6.65 -3.14 -4.04
C VAL A 209 6.01 -4.51 -4.28
N GLY A 210 5.94 -4.95 -5.53
CA GLY A 210 5.38 -6.23 -5.95
C GLY A 210 6.44 -7.29 -6.26
N THR A 211 5.97 -8.49 -6.55
CA THR A 211 6.77 -9.61 -7.10
C THR A 211 5.96 -10.27 -8.21
N ILE A 212 6.47 -11.33 -8.84
CA ILE A 212 5.70 -12.11 -9.83
C ILE A 212 4.36 -12.63 -9.27
N ALA A 213 4.28 -12.83 -7.95
CA ALA A 213 3.01 -13.19 -7.29
C ALA A 213 1.89 -12.16 -7.58
N SER A 214 2.22 -10.90 -7.85
CA SER A 214 1.25 -9.87 -8.25
C SER A 214 0.64 -10.17 -9.63
N ILE A 215 1.46 -10.59 -10.60
CA ILE A 215 0.99 -11.06 -11.92
C ILE A 215 0.15 -12.33 -11.76
N ASP A 216 0.63 -13.28 -10.96
CA ASP A 216 -0.08 -14.54 -10.73
C ASP A 216 -1.41 -14.35 -10.01
N SER A 217 -1.59 -13.29 -9.22
CA SER A 217 -2.82 -13.06 -8.46
C SER A 217 -4.04 -12.70 -9.33
N ILE A 218 -3.83 -12.37 -10.61
CA ILE A 218 -4.88 -12.02 -11.57
C ILE A 218 -4.87 -13.05 -12.70
N PRO A 219 -5.94 -13.87 -12.86
CA PRO A 219 -5.96 -14.97 -13.83
C PRO A 219 -5.62 -14.53 -15.27
N LEU A 220 -6.14 -13.38 -15.71
CA LEU A 220 -5.85 -12.85 -17.05
C LEU A 220 -4.35 -12.56 -17.23
N TRP A 221 -3.72 -11.93 -16.24
CA TRP A 221 -2.29 -11.61 -16.29
C TRP A 221 -1.42 -12.86 -16.19
N ARG A 222 -1.82 -13.84 -15.37
CA ARG A 222 -1.15 -15.14 -15.31
C ARG A 222 -1.14 -15.82 -16.68
N ASN A 223 -2.26 -15.80 -17.39
CA ASN A 223 -2.41 -16.45 -18.70
C ASN A 223 -1.60 -15.76 -19.81
N HIS A 224 -1.31 -14.46 -19.65
CA HIS A 224 -0.50 -13.67 -20.59
C HIS A 224 0.82 -13.17 -19.96
N LYS A 225 1.34 -13.94 -18.99
CA LYS A 225 2.56 -13.57 -18.26
C LYS A 225 3.76 -13.36 -19.19
N PRO A 226 4.05 -14.25 -20.17
CA PRO A 226 5.15 -14.04 -21.10
C PRO A 226 5.05 -12.71 -21.84
N GLU A 227 3.87 -12.35 -22.33
CA GLU A 227 3.66 -11.09 -23.06
C GLU A 227 3.82 -9.86 -22.16
N ILE A 228 3.30 -9.92 -20.93
CA ILE A 228 3.42 -8.82 -19.94
C ILE A 228 4.87 -8.60 -19.51
N LEU A 229 5.59 -9.70 -19.27
CA LEU A 229 6.99 -9.65 -18.83
C LEU A 229 7.95 -9.38 -20.00
N GLY A 230 7.48 -9.38 -21.25
CA GLY A 230 8.34 -9.17 -22.41
C GLY A 230 9.17 -10.39 -22.79
N ASN A 231 8.70 -11.59 -22.48
CA ASN A 231 9.36 -12.88 -22.64
C ASN A 231 10.66 -13.08 -21.84
N VAL A 232 10.89 -12.27 -20.80
CA VAL A 232 12.01 -12.50 -19.86
C VAL A 232 11.71 -13.68 -18.94
N ASP A 233 12.75 -14.37 -18.48
CA ASP A 233 12.59 -15.44 -17.50
C ASP A 233 12.10 -14.82 -16.18
N SER A 234 11.04 -15.39 -15.63
CA SER A 234 10.56 -15.07 -14.29
C SER A 234 11.63 -15.18 -13.20
N ASN A 235 12.65 -16.03 -13.37
CA ASN A 235 13.74 -16.18 -12.40
C ASN A 235 14.66 -14.95 -12.35
N ASP A 236 14.72 -14.16 -13.42
CA ASP A 236 15.52 -12.94 -13.50
C ASP A 236 14.83 -11.75 -12.83
N VAL A 237 13.52 -11.86 -12.58
CA VAL A 237 12.69 -10.80 -11.98
C VAL A 237 12.90 -10.78 -10.46
N ALA A 238 13.62 -9.78 -9.97
CA ALA A 238 13.74 -9.52 -8.54
C ALA A 238 12.44 -8.95 -7.95
N GLY A 239 11.75 -8.11 -8.71
CA GLY A 239 10.50 -7.49 -8.26
C GLY A 239 9.66 -6.90 -9.38
N MET A 240 8.46 -6.44 -9.00
CA MET A 240 7.53 -5.71 -9.85
C MET A 240 7.25 -4.35 -9.23
N LEU A 241 7.37 -3.27 -9.99
CA LEU A 241 7.06 -1.92 -9.53
C LEU A 241 6.51 -1.11 -10.69
N TYR A 242 5.51 -0.28 -10.42
CA TYR A 242 4.79 0.47 -11.44
C TYR A 242 4.31 -0.37 -12.63
N GLY A 243 3.96 -1.64 -12.37
CA GLY A 243 3.46 -2.59 -13.37
C GLY A 243 4.53 -3.22 -14.25
N ARG A 244 5.82 -2.98 -13.98
CA ARG A 244 6.94 -3.48 -14.80
C ARG A 244 7.88 -4.38 -14.00
N PRO A 245 8.46 -5.41 -14.62
CA PRO A 245 9.49 -6.25 -14.00
C PRO A 245 10.85 -5.55 -13.98
N TYR A 246 11.61 -5.79 -12.92
CA TYR A 246 13.01 -5.36 -12.82
C TYR A 246 13.89 -6.44 -12.17
N ASP A 247 15.18 -6.42 -12.49
CA ASP A 247 16.18 -7.32 -11.93
C ASP A 247 16.72 -6.84 -10.57
N VAL A 248 17.64 -7.60 -9.96
CA VAL A 248 18.21 -7.25 -8.65
C VAL A 248 19.13 -6.03 -8.69
N ASN A 249 19.51 -5.55 -9.87
CA ASN A 249 20.26 -4.32 -10.07
C ASN A 249 19.35 -3.12 -10.36
N GLY A 250 18.03 -3.36 -10.44
CA GLY A 250 17.02 -2.35 -10.70
C GLY A 250 16.82 -2.01 -12.18
N ASN A 251 17.36 -2.80 -13.11
CA ASN A 251 17.12 -2.61 -14.53
C ASN A 251 15.71 -3.07 -14.89
N ILE A 252 14.94 -2.22 -15.58
CA ILE A 252 13.63 -2.59 -16.11
C ILE A 252 13.82 -3.61 -17.23
N LEU A 253 13.22 -4.79 -17.08
CA LEU A 253 13.50 -5.95 -17.94
C LEU A 253 12.72 -5.94 -19.27
N ASN A 254 11.62 -5.20 -19.35
CA ASN A 254 10.71 -5.22 -20.50
C ASN A 254 10.70 -3.92 -21.33
N GLN A 255 11.72 -3.06 -21.25
CA GLN A 255 11.74 -1.75 -21.92
C GLN A 255 11.40 -1.81 -23.43
N GLY A 256 11.85 -2.87 -24.13
CA GLY A 256 11.57 -3.07 -25.57
C GLY A 256 10.20 -3.68 -25.88
N ASN A 257 9.45 -4.13 -24.88
CA ASN A 257 8.15 -4.79 -25.05
C ASN A 257 7.16 -4.37 -23.94
N ASP A 258 7.22 -3.12 -23.51
CA ASP A 258 6.39 -2.61 -22.43
C ASP A 258 4.92 -2.54 -22.85
N LYS A 259 4.08 -3.38 -22.21
CA LYS A 259 2.63 -3.45 -22.46
C LYS A 259 1.82 -2.56 -21.56
N LEU A 260 2.45 -1.81 -20.66
CA LEU A 260 1.76 -0.94 -19.73
C LEU A 260 1.10 0.24 -20.46
N PHE A 261 -0.15 0.51 -20.11
CA PHE A 261 -0.88 1.69 -20.57
C PHE A 261 -0.87 2.77 -19.47
N GLY A 262 -0.22 3.91 -19.73
CA GLY A 262 -0.05 4.98 -18.75
C GLY A 262 1.30 5.67 -18.84
N ALA A 263 1.79 6.18 -17.71
CA ALA A 263 3.06 6.88 -17.63
C ALA A 263 4.23 5.98 -18.05
N SER A 264 5.14 6.56 -18.84
CA SER A 264 6.43 5.94 -19.13
C SER A 264 7.29 5.88 -17.88
N MET A 265 8.32 5.01 -17.88
CA MET A 265 9.28 4.98 -16.79
C MET A 265 10.03 6.31 -16.65
N ASP A 266 10.31 7.03 -17.74
CA ASP A 266 10.96 8.34 -17.68
C ASP A 266 10.11 9.37 -16.92
N VAL A 267 8.80 9.39 -17.18
CA VAL A 267 7.87 10.26 -16.43
C VAL A 267 7.88 9.87 -14.95
N ILE A 268 7.78 8.57 -14.65
CA ILE A 268 7.78 8.08 -13.27
C ILE A 268 9.08 8.45 -12.54
N LEU A 269 10.24 8.22 -13.15
CA LEU A 269 11.54 8.50 -12.53
C LEU A 269 11.85 10.00 -12.41
N SER A 270 11.13 10.86 -13.13
CA SER A 270 11.22 12.32 -12.97
C SER A 270 10.48 12.86 -11.73
N VAL A 271 9.56 12.08 -11.16
CA VAL A 271 8.77 12.49 -9.98
C VAL A 271 9.69 12.58 -8.75
N PRO A 272 9.87 13.74 -8.10
CA PRO A 272 10.87 13.93 -7.04
C PRO A 272 10.59 13.12 -5.76
N HIS A 273 9.33 12.81 -5.45
CA HIS A 273 8.94 11.96 -4.32
C HIS A 273 8.24 10.68 -4.79
N ARG A 274 8.91 9.54 -4.67
CA ARG A 274 8.45 8.20 -5.04
C ARG A 274 8.56 7.29 -3.83
N MET A 275 7.50 7.26 -3.01
CA MET A 275 7.49 6.50 -1.77
C MET A 275 7.08 5.04 -1.98
N GLY A 276 7.95 4.11 -1.57
CA GLY A 276 7.69 2.69 -1.53
C GLY A 276 7.26 2.22 -0.15
N ILE A 277 6.16 1.47 -0.02
CA ILE A 277 5.75 0.85 1.24
C ILE A 277 5.97 -0.67 1.16
N VAL A 278 6.86 -1.18 2.01
CA VAL A 278 7.27 -2.60 2.01
C VAL A 278 7.07 -3.21 3.39
N LYS A 279 6.23 -4.24 3.45
CA LYS A 279 5.75 -4.83 4.71
C LYS A 279 6.12 -6.29 4.94
N SER A 280 6.94 -6.88 4.08
CA SER A 280 7.14 -8.32 4.09
C SER A 280 8.56 -8.69 3.72
N LYS A 281 9.21 -9.49 4.58
CA LYS A 281 10.57 -10.02 4.35
C LYS A 281 10.71 -10.77 3.03
N PHE A 282 9.63 -11.39 2.52
CA PHE A 282 9.62 -12.04 1.20
C PHE A 282 9.89 -11.07 0.03
N LYS A 283 9.80 -9.76 0.29
CA LYS A 283 10.08 -8.70 -0.69
C LYS A 283 11.48 -8.09 -0.52
N GLY A 284 12.36 -8.66 0.31
CA GLY A 284 13.71 -8.13 0.50
C GLY A 284 14.51 -8.03 -0.80
N ARG A 285 14.52 -9.08 -1.62
CA ARG A 285 15.18 -9.06 -2.95
C ARG A 285 14.57 -8.02 -3.90
N ALA A 286 13.23 -7.86 -3.87
CA ALA A 286 12.53 -6.86 -4.66
C ALA A 286 12.90 -5.43 -4.20
N LEU A 287 12.86 -5.17 -2.89
CA LEU A 287 13.26 -3.87 -2.34
C LEU A 287 14.73 -3.56 -2.66
N LEU A 288 15.62 -4.55 -2.58
CA LEU A 288 17.03 -4.38 -2.96
C LEU A 288 17.18 -3.90 -4.41
N GLY A 289 16.52 -4.57 -5.36
CA GLY A 289 16.54 -4.14 -6.77
C GLY A 289 15.94 -2.75 -6.98
N ALA A 290 14.85 -2.42 -6.28
CA ALA A 290 14.23 -1.10 -6.37
C ALA A 290 15.16 0.02 -5.83
N LEU A 291 15.89 -0.24 -4.75
CA LEU A 291 16.85 0.69 -4.16
C LEU A 291 18.10 0.86 -5.05
N ARG A 292 18.67 -0.24 -5.57
CA ARG A 292 19.81 -0.20 -6.50
C ARG A 292 19.49 0.55 -7.81
N GLY A 293 18.26 0.39 -8.32
CA GLY A 293 17.81 1.05 -9.53
C GLY A 293 17.33 2.49 -9.36
N GLY A 294 17.35 3.05 -8.14
CA GLY A 294 16.80 4.39 -7.89
C GLY A 294 15.30 4.51 -8.21
N LEU A 295 14.58 3.39 -8.22
CA LEU A 295 13.16 3.36 -8.59
C LEU A 295 12.29 4.06 -7.53
N LEU A 296 12.79 4.11 -6.29
CA LEU A 296 12.18 4.79 -5.15
C LEU A 296 13.11 5.90 -4.66
N THR A 297 12.55 7.03 -4.21
CA THR A 297 13.30 8.07 -3.49
C THR A 297 13.10 7.98 -1.99
N ASP A 298 12.00 7.36 -1.56
CA ASP A 298 11.62 7.23 -0.17
C ASP A 298 11.06 5.83 0.06
N PHE A 299 11.25 5.24 1.23
CA PHE A 299 10.55 4.00 1.59
C PHE A 299 10.24 3.87 3.07
N VAL A 300 9.16 3.16 3.38
CA VAL A 300 8.77 2.75 4.73
C VAL A 300 8.79 1.24 4.84
N THR A 301 9.50 0.72 5.84
CA THR A 301 9.57 -0.71 6.16
C THR A 301 9.94 -0.94 7.64
N ASN A 302 10.21 -2.19 8.04
CA ASN A 302 10.70 -2.54 9.38
C ASN A 302 12.09 -3.21 9.36
N GLU A 303 12.68 -3.38 10.54
CA GLU A 303 13.99 -4.00 10.75
C GLU A 303 14.08 -5.39 10.11
N SER A 304 13.05 -6.22 10.23
CA SER A 304 13.00 -7.55 9.63
C SER A 304 13.20 -7.54 8.11
N VAL A 305 12.55 -6.61 7.40
CA VAL A 305 12.71 -6.47 5.94
C VAL A 305 14.07 -5.88 5.60
N ALA A 306 14.49 -4.84 6.33
CA ALA A 306 15.77 -4.18 6.11
C ALA A 306 16.96 -5.13 6.31
N ASN A 307 16.94 -5.95 7.37
CA ASN A 307 17.92 -7.02 7.57
C ASN A 307 17.95 -8.00 6.40
N ARG A 308 16.78 -8.36 5.83
CA ARG A 308 16.77 -9.22 4.64
C ARG A 308 17.43 -8.55 3.44
N VAL A 309 17.21 -7.25 3.22
CA VAL A 309 17.90 -6.49 2.16
C VAL A 309 19.41 -6.52 2.36
N LEU A 310 19.90 -6.27 3.59
CA LEU A 310 21.34 -6.31 3.89
C LEU A 310 21.94 -7.71 3.69
N LEU A 311 21.22 -8.77 4.05
CA LEU A 311 21.65 -10.14 3.80
C LEU A 311 21.78 -10.45 2.31
N GLU A 312 20.81 -10.04 1.50
CA GLU A 312 20.85 -10.22 0.03
C GLU A 312 21.99 -9.39 -0.58
N GLN A 313 22.19 -8.15 -0.12
CA GLN A 313 23.26 -7.26 -0.57
C GLN A 313 24.66 -7.84 -0.35
N ASN A 314 24.86 -8.66 0.68
CA ASN A 314 26.14 -9.29 0.99
C ASN A 314 26.37 -10.62 0.26
N ASN A 315 25.34 -11.19 -0.37
CA ASN A 315 25.42 -12.47 -1.08
C ASN A 315 25.72 -12.31 -2.58
N ASP A 316 25.65 -11.08 -3.11
CA ASP A 316 26.08 -10.70 -4.47
C ASP A 316 27.53 -10.20 -4.45
#